data_AF-A0A063YTJ4-F1
#
_entry.id   AF-A0A063YTJ4-F1
#
_cell.length_a   1.000
_cell.length_b   1.000
_cell.length_c   1.000
_cell.angle_alpha   90.00
_cell.angle_beta   90.00
_cell.angle_gamma   90.00
#
_symmetry.space_group_name_H-M   'P 1'
#
loop_
_entity.id
_entity.type
_entity.pdbx_description
1 polymer ?
#
loop_
_entity_poly.entity_id
_entity_poly.type
_entity_poly.pdbx_seq_one_letter_code
_entity_poly.pdbx_strand_id
1 'polypeptide(L)'
;MAGRKEEELKDLTLLGNQGTTYSFTYNPNLLEVFDNKHPDRDYFVKFNCPEFTTLCPKTGQPDFATIYITYIPDKKCVESKSLKLYLFSFRNHGDFHEDCVNIIMNDLIKVMEPRYIEVWGKFTPRGGISIDPYCNWGRPGTKYEKMAEYRLLNHDLYPEKVDNR
;
A
#
# COMPACT_ATOMS: atom_id res chain seq x y z
N MET A 1 7.89 -24.56 18.38
CA MET A 1 7.21 -24.51 17.06
C MET A 1 7.34 -23.09 16.52
N ALA A 2 7.76 -22.94 15.26
CA ALA A 2 7.92 -21.63 14.62
C ALA A 2 6.55 -21.09 14.19
N GLY A 3 5.81 -20.48 15.12
CA GLY A 3 4.51 -19.86 14.89
C GLY A 3 4.30 -18.61 15.76
N ARG A 4 3.26 -17.83 15.48
CA ARG A 4 2.79 -16.76 16.38
C ARG A 4 1.95 -17.37 17.50
N LYS A 5 2.14 -16.91 18.73
CA LYS A 5 1.26 -17.22 19.87
C LYS A 5 -0.02 -16.38 19.74
N GLU A 6 -1.14 -16.87 20.27
CA GLU A 6 -2.42 -16.13 20.28
C GLU A 6 -2.28 -14.74 20.92
N GLU A 7 -1.42 -14.60 21.93
CA GLU A 7 -1.16 -13.32 22.60
C GLU A 7 -0.58 -12.25 21.68
N GLU A 8 0.21 -12.66 20.68
CA GLU A 8 0.82 -11.76 19.69
C GLU A 8 -0.17 -11.35 18.59
N LEU A 9 -1.38 -11.91 18.61
CA LEU A 9 -2.46 -11.65 17.64
C LEU A 9 -3.68 -10.97 18.29
N LYS A 10 -3.65 -10.72 19.61
CA LYS A 10 -4.79 -10.14 20.36
C LYS A 10 -5.25 -8.79 19.83
N ASP A 11 -4.33 -8.01 19.26
CA ASP A 11 -4.62 -6.69 18.71
C ASP A 11 -5.14 -6.73 17.27
N LEU A 12 -5.19 -7.91 16.63
CA LEU A 12 -5.72 -8.10 15.28
C LEU A 12 -7.19 -8.48 15.34
N THR A 13 -8.06 -7.47 15.34
CA THR A 13 -9.50 -7.66 15.52
C THR A 13 -10.21 -8.06 14.22
N LEU A 14 -9.60 -7.73 13.07
CA LEU A 14 -10.16 -8.02 11.76
C LEU A 14 -9.81 -9.43 11.31
N LEU A 15 -8.61 -9.92 11.59
CA LEU A 15 -8.15 -11.23 11.14
C LEU A 15 -9.05 -12.37 11.70
N GLY A 16 -9.50 -13.27 10.82
CA GLY A 16 -10.39 -14.39 11.20
C GLY A 16 -11.86 -14.03 11.48
N ASN A 17 -12.21 -12.73 11.56
CA ASN A 17 -13.57 -12.29 11.82
C ASN A 17 -14.52 -12.59 10.64
N GLN A 18 -15.65 -13.27 10.88
CA GLN A 18 -16.66 -13.62 9.86
C GLN A 18 -17.76 -12.55 9.68
N GLY A 19 -17.93 -11.63 10.63
CA GLY A 19 -18.91 -10.54 10.59
C GLY A 19 -18.32 -9.21 10.10
N THR A 20 -17.33 -9.24 9.21
CA THR A 20 -16.62 -8.03 8.77
C THR A 20 -17.55 -7.14 7.93
N THR A 21 -17.85 -5.95 8.43
CA THR A 21 -18.57 -4.91 7.67
C THR A 21 -17.60 -4.17 6.75
N TYR A 22 -17.98 -4.03 5.48
CA TYR A 22 -17.20 -3.27 4.51
C TYR A 22 -17.60 -1.79 4.57
N SER A 23 -16.63 -0.92 4.88
CA SER A 23 -16.76 0.53 4.66
C SER A 23 -16.28 0.86 3.25
N PHE A 24 -17.05 1.65 2.51
CA PHE A 24 -16.65 2.19 1.20
C PHE A 24 -16.32 3.68 1.23
N THR A 25 -16.29 4.25 2.44
CA THR A 25 -15.79 5.60 2.70
C THR A 25 -14.40 5.47 3.27
N TYR A 26 -13.47 6.32 2.78
CA TYR A 26 -12.07 6.34 3.18
C TYR A 26 -11.93 6.27 4.71
N ASN A 27 -11.19 5.26 5.18
CA ASN A 27 -11.02 5.00 6.60
C ASN A 27 -9.63 4.41 6.91
N PRO A 28 -8.64 5.24 7.27
CA PRO A 28 -7.30 4.77 7.61
C PRO A 28 -7.22 4.01 8.93
N ASN A 29 -8.23 4.14 9.80
CA ASN A 29 -8.27 3.46 11.10
C ASN A 29 -8.54 1.95 10.99
N LEU A 30 -8.80 1.45 9.77
CA LEU A 30 -8.93 0.02 9.50
C LEU A 30 -7.59 -0.71 9.49
N LEU A 31 -6.46 0.01 9.39
CA LEU A 31 -5.14 -0.59 9.34
C LEU A 31 -4.73 -1.14 10.70
N GLU A 32 -4.40 -2.44 10.74
CA GLU A 32 -3.87 -3.12 11.91
C GLU A 32 -2.42 -3.56 11.63
N VAL A 33 -1.60 -3.58 12.68
CA VAL A 33 -0.20 -3.99 12.58
C VAL A 33 0.15 -5.04 13.64
N PHE A 34 1.16 -5.84 13.34
CA PHE A 34 1.70 -6.84 14.26
C PHE A 34 3.23 -6.74 14.35
N ASP A 35 3.82 -7.32 15.40
CA ASP A 35 5.26 -7.25 15.62
C ASP A 35 6.06 -8.07 14.59
N ASN A 36 7.10 -7.45 14.04
CA ASN A 36 8.12 -8.11 13.24
C ASN A 36 9.00 -9.00 14.14
N LYS A 37 9.03 -10.30 13.88
CA LYS A 37 9.86 -11.28 14.62
C LYS A 37 11.33 -11.34 14.17
N HIS A 38 11.66 -10.65 13.08
CA HIS A 38 13.00 -10.67 12.48
C HIS A 38 13.54 -9.25 12.26
N PRO A 39 13.56 -8.37 13.29
CA PRO A 39 14.00 -6.99 13.14
C PRO A 39 15.50 -6.87 12.83
N ASP A 40 16.31 -7.88 13.15
CA ASP A 40 17.77 -7.84 12.99
C ASP A 40 18.25 -7.96 11.53
N ARG A 41 17.35 -8.14 10.58
CA ARG A 41 17.67 -8.25 9.15
C ARG A 41 16.71 -7.45 8.28
N ASP A 42 17.22 -6.94 7.17
CA ASP A 42 16.38 -6.35 6.14
C ASP A 42 15.78 -7.44 5.27
N TYR A 43 14.48 -7.36 5.03
CA TYR A 43 13.78 -8.22 4.08
C TYR A 43 12.62 -7.45 3.46
N PHE A 44 12.31 -7.78 2.20
CA PHE A 44 11.17 -7.18 1.52
C PHE A 44 9.89 -7.97 1.78
N VAL A 45 8.80 -7.23 1.95
CA VAL A 45 7.44 -7.74 1.83
C VAL A 45 6.77 -6.99 0.69
N LYS A 46 6.13 -7.72 -0.23
CA LYS A 46 5.39 -7.15 -1.35
C LYS A 46 3.93 -7.59 -1.32
N PHE A 47 3.02 -6.64 -1.39
CA PHE A 47 1.61 -6.87 -1.69
C PHE A 47 1.34 -6.53 -3.15
N ASN A 48 0.69 -7.45 -3.85
CA ASN A 48 0.12 -7.20 -5.17
C ASN A 48 -1.39 -7.03 -4.97
N CYS A 49 -1.92 -5.86 -5.29
CA CYS A 49 -3.30 -5.48 -5.04
C CYS A 49 -4.00 -5.19 -6.39
N PRO A 50 -4.36 -6.22 -7.17
CA PRO A 50 -4.96 -6.05 -8.51
C PRO A 50 -6.42 -5.61 -8.48
N GLU A 51 -7.03 -5.52 -7.30
CA GLU A 51 -8.46 -5.24 -7.11
C GLU A 51 -8.73 -3.82 -6.59
N PHE A 52 -7.76 -2.90 -6.72
CA PHE A 52 -7.94 -1.52 -6.25
C PHE A 52 -8.89 -0.74 -7.17
N THR A 53 -9.80 0.01 -6.57
CA THR A 53 -10.69 0.92 -7.29
C THR A 53 -11.06 2.14 -6.43
N THR A 54 -11.24 3.27 -7.09
CA THR A 54 -11.61 4.56 -6.49
C THR A 54 -12.48 5.36 -7.47
N LEU A 55 -12.90 6.57 -7.13
CA LEU A 55 -13.67 7.45 -8.03
C LEU A 55 -12.82 8.62 -8.52
N CYS A 56 -13.06 9.05 -9.75
CA CYS A 56 -12.58 10.33 -10.22
C CYS A 56 -13.33 11.47 -9.50
N PRO A 57 -12.65 12.41 -8.83
CA PRO A 57 -13.30 13.43 -7.97
C PRO A 57 -14.22 14.37 -8.75
N LYS A 58 -13.95 14.57 -10.05
CA LYS A 58 -14.71 15.48 -10.91
C LYS A 58 -15.90 14.81 -11.62
N THR A 59 -15.72 13.58 -12.08
CA THR A 59 -16.70 12.90 -12.94
C THR A 59 -17.52 11.84 -12.22
N GLY A 60 -17.06 11.38 -11.05
CA GLY A 60 -17.70 10.29 -10.29
C GLY A 60 -17.59 8.92 -10.96
N GLN A 61 -16.89 8.82 -12.10
CA GLN A 61 -16.64 7.55 -12.75
C GLN A 61 -15.60 6.74 -11.96
N PRO A 62 -15.71 5.40 -11.95
CA PRO A 62 -14.76 4.54 -11.24
C PRO A 62 -13.45 4.37 -12.01
N ASP A 63 -12.35 4.41 -11.27
CA ASP A 63 -11.00 4.12 -11.70
C ASP A 63 -10.54 2.79 -11.13
N PHE A 64 -9.75 2.05 -11.90
CA PHE A 64 -9.24 0.74 -11.53
C PHE A 64 -7.72 0.73 -11.65
N ALA A 65 -7.05 0.07 -10.72
CA ALA A 65 -5.61 -0.07 -10.75
C ALA A 65 -5.15 -1.39 -10.16
N THR A 66 -3.95 -1.81 -10.58
CA THR A 66 -3.14 -2.70 -9.77
C THR A 66 -2.17 -1.85 -8.94
N ILE A 67 -2.26 -1.94 -7.62
CA ILE A 67 -1.32 -1.29 -6.72
C ILE A 67 -0.27 -2.31 -6.25
N TYR A 68 1.00 -1.94 -6.33
CA TYR A 68 2.11 -2.68 -5.75
C TYR A 68 2.64 -1.92 -4.55
N ILE A 69 2.62 -2.56 -3.38
CA ILE A 69 3.17 -2.00 -2.14
C ILE A 69 4.35 -2.87 -1.74
N THR A 70 5.55 -2.29 -1.72
CA THR A 70 6.76 -2.99 -1.31
C THR A 70 7.37 -2.25 -0.14
N TYR A 71 7.73 -2.95 0.93
CA TYR A 71 8.33 -2.30 2.10
C TYR A 71 9.36 -3.20 2.79
N ILE A 72 10.25 -2.56 3.55
CA ILE A 72 11.14 -3.18 4.53
C ILE A 72 10.61 -2.78 5.92
N PRO A 73 10.08 -3.72 6.71
CA PRO A 73 9.57 -3.42 8.05
C PRO A 73 10.71 -3.00 8.99
N ASP A 74 10.37 -2.18 9.98
CA ASP A 74 11.19 -2.05 11.19
C ASP A 74 10.67 -2.99 12.27
N LYS A 75 9.88 -2.46 13.23
CA LYS A 75 9.31 -3.24 14.33
C LYS A 75 7.91 -3.77 14.03
N LYS A 76 7.19 -3.14 13.10
CA LYS A 76 5.79 -3.46 12.78
C LYS A 76 5.64 -3.87 11.32
N CYS A 77 4.70 -4.77 11.08
CA CYS A 77 4.22 -5.15 9.75
C CYS A 77 2.71 -4.93 9.68
N VAL A 78 2.19 -4.46 8.55
CA VAL A 78 0.75 -4.37 8.32
C VAL A 78 0.11 -5.75 8.14
N GLU A 79 -1.07 -5.94 8.72
CA GLU A 79 -1.90 -7.13 8.60
C GLU A 79 -2.67 -7.11 7.27
N SER A 80 -2.64 -8.22 6.53
CA SER A 80 -3.11 -8.25 5.14
C SER A 80 -4.62 -8.09 4.97
N LYS A 81 -5.44 -8.60 5.91
CA LYS A 81 -6.89 -8.39 5.87
C LYS A 81 -7.24 -6.93 6.17
N SER A 82 -6.57 -6.30 7.13
CA SER A 82 -6.71 -4.89 7.47
C SER A 82 -6.37 -4.00 6.27
N LEU A 83 -5.27 -4.30 5.57
CA LEU A 83 -4.88 -3.63 4.33
C LEU A 83 -5.94 -3.78 3.23
N LYS A 84 -6.51 -4.99 3.06
CA LYS A 84 -7.61 -5.20 2.11
C LYS A 84 -8.81 -4.31 2.42
N LEU A 85 -9.25 -4.25 3.68
CA LEU A 85 -10.39 -3.42 4.08
C LEU A 85 -10.09 -1.93 3.92
N TYR A 86 -8.87 -1.51 4.25
CA TYR A 86 -8.40 -0.16 3.99
C TYR A 86 -8.46 0.20 2.50
N LEU A 87 -7.95 -0.64 1.60
CA LEU A 87 -8.01 -0.39 0.15
C LEU A 87 -9.46 -0.36 -0.36
N PHE A 88 -10.35 -1.20 0.16
CA PHE A 88 -11.78 -1.14 -0.18
C PHE A 88 -12.47 0.13 0.30
N SER A 89 -11.93 0.80 1.32
CA SER A 89 -12.45 2.08 1.79
C SER A 89 -12.30 3.21 0.74
N PHE A 90 -11.43 3.05 -0.26
CA PHE A 90 -11.28 3.99 -1.37
C PHE A 90 -12.39 3.87 -2.43
N ARG A 91 -13.21 2.81 -2.40
CA ARG A 91 -14.14 2.47 -3.48
C ARG A 91 -15.09 3.60 -3.88
N ASN A 92 -15.62 4.35 -2.90
CA ASN A 92 -16.48 5.51 -3.14
C ASN A 92 -15.80 6.83 -2.73
N HIS A 93 -14.48 6.80 -2.51
CA HIS A 93 -13.69 8.00 -2.28
C HIS A 93 -13.28 8.59 -3.64
N GLY A 94 -13.37 9.92 -3.77
CA GLY A 94 -13.02 10.62 -4.99
C GLY A 94 -11.69 11.33 -4.84
N ASP A 95 -10.67 10.89 -5.56
CA ASP A 95 -9.34 11.55 -5.54
C ASP A 95 -8.53 11.30 -6.83
N PHE A 96 -7.49 12.09 -7.06
CA PHE A 96 -6.57 11.86 -8.18
C PHE A 96 -5.71 10.60 -7.93
N HIS A 97 -5.18 10.03 -9.01
CA HIS A 97 -4.43 8.77 -8.93
C HIS A 97 -3.13 8.95 -8.13
N GLU A 98 -2.48 10.09 -8.34
CA GLU A 98 -1.27 10.54 -7.66
C GLU A 98 -1.50 10.73 -6.17
N ASP A 99 -2.61 11.38 -5.80
CA ASP A 99 -2.98 11.63 -4.42
C ASP A 99 -3.33 10.31 -3.70
N CYS A 100 -4.12 9.43 -4.34
CA CYS A 100 -4.41 8.09 -3.82
C CYS A 100 -3.15 7.32 -3.43
N VAL A 101 -2.15 7.28 -4.33
CA VAL A 101 -0.90 6.54 -4.09
C VAL A 101 -0.08 7.16 -2.94
N ASN A 102 -0.04 8.48 -2.83
CA ASN A 102 0.62 9.17 -1.71
C ASN A 102 -0.12 8.98 -0.38
N ILE A 103 -1.45 9.04 -0.36
CA ILE A 103 -2.27 8.79 0.83
C ILE A 103 -2.05 7.37 1.36
N ILE A 104 -2.09 6.37 0.47
CA ILE A 104 -1.78 4.97 0.81
C ILE A 104 -0.41 4.86 1.47
N MET A 105 0.61 5.49 0.89
CA MET A 105 1.96 5.47 1.47
C MET A 105 2.00 6.15 2.84
N ASN A 106 1.40 7.33 2.99
CA ASN A 106 1.41 8.11 4.23
C ASN A 106 0.73 7.37 5.39
N ASP A 107 -0.43 6.77 5.15
CA ASP A 107 -1.13 6.00 6.16
C ASP A 107 -0.34 4.76 6.60
N LEU A 108 0.30 4.08 5.65
CA LEU A 108 1.16 2.92 5.94
C LEU A 108 2.43 3.32 6.71
N ILE A 109 3.06 4.45 6.35
CA ILE A 109 4.19 5.00 7.12
C ILE A 109 3.76 5.27 8.55
N LYS A 110 2.60 5.89 8.74
CA LYS A 110 2.08 6.26 10.06
C LYS A 110 1.86 5.06 10.99
N VAL A 111 1.36 3.95 10.47
CA VAL A 111 1.05 2.77 11.30
C VAL A 111 2.22 1.80 11.44
N MET A 112 3.14 1.73 10.47
CA MET A 112 4.25 0.78 10.47
C MET A 112 5.61 1.36 10.87
N GLU A 113 5.81 2.66 10.68
CA GLU A 113 7.13 3.32 10.77
C GLU A 113 8.24 2.51 10.07
N PRO A 114 8.10 2.18 8.77
CA PRO A 114 8.98 1.23 8.11
C PRO A 114 10.43 1.75 8.02
N ARG A 115 11.34 0.89 7.58
CA ARG A 115 12.68 1.31 7.16
C ARG A 115 12.61 1.98 5.78
N TYR A 116 11.88 1.33 4.88
CA TYR A 116 11.66 1.73 3.50
C TYR A 116 10.25 1.30 3.06
N ILE A 117 9.61 2.09 2.21
CA ILE A 117 8.34 1.73 1.56
C ILE A 117 8.26 2.38 0.17
N GLU A 118 7.59 1.71 -0.76
CA GLU A 118 7.19 2.25 -2.05
C GLU A 118 5.77 1.79 -2.39
N VAL A 119 5.05 2.66 -3.09
CA VAL A 119 3.72 2.40 -3.62
C VAL A 119 3.75 2.76 -5.10
N TRP A 120 3.41 1.78 -5.94
CA TRP A 120 3.34 1.93 -7.39
C TRP A 120 1.93 1.56 -7.85
N GLY A 121 1.18 2.55 -8.33
CA GLY A 121 -0.11 2.31 -8.96
C GLY A 121 0.04 2.19 -10.46
N LYS A 122 -0.64 1.21 -11.07
CA LYS A 122 -0.81 1.09 -12.51
C LYS A 122 -2.29 1.13 -12.85
N PHE A 123 -2.76 2.26 -13.37
CA PHE A 123 -4.19 2.52 -13.58
C PHE A 123 -4.63 2.15 -15.00
N THR A 124 -5.87 1.66 -15.14
CA THR A 124 -6.48 1.42 -16.45
C THR A 124 -6.67 2.74 -17.21
N PRO A 125 -6.53 2.75 -18.54
CA PRO A 125 -6.54 3.99 -19.32
C PRO A 125 -7.89 4.69 -19.33
N ARG A 126 -7.85 6.03 -19.33
CA ARG A 126 -8.97 6.92 -19.64
C ARG A 126 -8.64 7.85 -20.78
N GLY A 127 -9.56 7.98 -21.73
CA GLY A 127 -9.30 8.76 -22.95
C GLY A 127 -8.10 8.22 -23.75
N GLY A 128 -7.78 6.93 -23.60
CA GLY A 128 -6.62 6.29 -24.23
C GLY A 128 -5.29 6.43 -23.49
N ILE A 129 -5.27 7.08 -22.32
CA ILE A 129 -4.05 7.36 -21.54
C ILE A 129 -4.17 6.69 -20.15
N SER A 130 -3.19 5.87 -19.78
CA SER A 130 -3.00 5.36 -18.42
C SER A 130 -2.05 6.28 -17.63
N ILE A 131 -2.17 6.25 -16.30
CA ILE A 131 -1.32 7.02 -15.40
C ILE A 131 -0.77 6.03 -14.37
N ASP A 132 0.55 5.95 -14.26
CA ASP A 132 1.22 4.98 -13.39
C ASP A 132 2.03 5.71 -12.30
N PRO A 133 1.39 6.28 -11.26
CA PRO A 133 2.09 7.02 -10.23
C PRO A 133 2.95 6.10 -9.36
N TYR A 134 4.18 6.52 -9.10
CA TYR A 134 5.13 5.89 -8.19
C TYR A 134 5.58 6.88 -7.12
N CYS A 135 5.52 6.48 -5.85
CA CYS A 135 6.17 7.20 -4.77
C CYS A 135 6.90 6.21 -3.84
N ASN A 136 7.93 6.71 -3.19
CA ASN A 136 8.66 5.95 -2.18
C ASN A 136 9.10 6.83 -1.02
N TRP A 137 9.51 6.18 0.06
CA TRP A 137 10.02 6.82 1.25
C TRP A 137 11.03 5.91 1.94
N GLY A 138 12.10 6.53 2.44
CA GLY A 138 13.10 5.88 3.27
C GLY A 138 13.33 6.68 4.53
N ARG A 139 13.60 6.00 5.64
CA ARG A 139 13.79 6.67 6.94
C ARG A 139 14.88 7.76 6.87
N PRO A 140 14.57 9.03 7.20
CA PRO A 140 15.51 10.14 7.09
C PRO A 140 16.81 9.91 7.88
N GLY A 141 17.93 10.35 7.32
CA GLY A 141 19.26 10.23 7.93
C GLY A 141 19.82 8.80 7.96
N THR A 142 19.20 7.86 7.24
CA THR A 142 19.64 6.45 7.21
C THR A 142 20.04 5.99 5.81
N LYS A 143 20.55 4.76 5.69
CA LYS A 143 20.80 4.12 4.39
C LYS A 143 19.53 3.94 3.55
N TYR A 144 18.34 3.93 4.16
CA TYR A 144 17.07 3.74 3.46
C TYR A 144 16.62 5.00 2.72
N GLU A 145 16.99 6.18 3.21
CA GLU A 145 16.79 7.44 2.47
C GLU A 145 17.58 7.44 1.16
N LYS A 146 18.87 7.05 1.22
CA LYS A 146 19.70 6.86 0.01
C LYS A 146 19.14 5.78 -0.92
N MET A 147 18.55 4.73 -0.35
CA MET A 147 17.88 3.69 -1.13
C MET A 147 16.63 4.23 -1.83
N ALA A 148 15.83 5.08 -1.17
CA ALA A 148 14.67 5.72 -1.76
C ALA A 148 15.07 6.65 -2.92
N GLU A 149 16.09 7.50 -2.72
CA GLU A 149 16.67 8.34 -3.77
C GLU A 149 17.18 7.48 -4.95
N TYR A 150 17.98 6.45 -4.66
CA TYR A 150 18.50 5.55 -5.69
C TYR A 150 17.37 4.87 -6.49
N ARG A 151 16.35 4.33 -5.82
CA ARG A 151 15.23 3.66 -6.48
C ARG A 151 14.38 4.63 -7.29
N LEU A 152 14.21 5.86 -6.83
CA LEU A 152 13.50 6.90 -7.57
C LEU A 152 14.26 7.32 -8.82
N LEU A 153 15.57 7.58 -8.72
CA LEU A 153 16.43 7.97 -9.85
C LEU A 153 16.57 6.88 -10.92
N ASN A 154 16.38 5.61 -10.54
CA ASN A 154 16.41 4.46 -11.43
C ASN A 154 15.02 3.85 -11.68
N HIS A 155 13.96 4.55 -11.30
CA HIS A 155 12.60 4.06 -11.51
C HIS A 155 12.27 4.06 -13.01
N ASP A 156 11.69 2.95 -13.48
CA ASP A 156 11.13 2.81 -14.82
C ASP A 156 12.06 3.22 -15.98
N LEU A 157 13.38 3.01 -15.83
CA LEU A 157 14.36 3.23 -16.91
C LEU A 157 14.08 2.36 -18.16
N TYR A 158 13.35 1.26 -17.96
CA TYR A 158 12.93 0.33 -19.01
C TYR A 158 11.42 0.14 -18.90
N PRO A 159 10.62 1.09 -19.41
CA PRO A 159 9.17 1.04 -19.32
C PRO A 159 8.62 -0.19 -20.02
N GLU A 160 7.56 -0.77 -19.45
CA GLU A 160 6.86 -1.88 -20.08
C GLU A 160 6.07 -1.42 -21.31
N LYS A 161 5.77 -2.37 -22.20
CA LYS A 161 4.91 -2.07 -23.35
C LYS A 161 3.48 -1.89 -22.88
N VAL A 162 2.87 -0.74 -23.18
CA VAL A 162 1.45 -0.46 -22.96
C VAL A 162 0.76 -0.26 -24.31
N ASP A 163 -0.11 -1.19 -24.70
CA ASP A 163 -0.91 -1.12 -25.94
C ASP A 163 -2.42 -1.10 -25.70
N ASN A 164 -2.83 -0.91 -24.43
CA ASN A 164 -4.21 -0.86 -23.96
C ASN A 164 -5.01 -2.13 -24.31
N ARG A 165 -4.36 -3.30 -24.39
CA ARG A 165 -4.97 -4.60 -24.68
C ARG A 165 -4.42 -5.74 -23.83
#